data_AF-A0A9P8ZPV3-F1
#
_entry.id   AF-A0A9P8ZPV3-F1
#
_cell.length_a   1.000
_cell.length_b   1.000
_cell.length_c   1.000
_cell.angle_alpha   90.00
_cell.angle_beta   90.00
_cell.angle_gamma   90.00
#
_symmetry.space_group_name_H-M   'P 1'
#
loop_
_entity.id
_entity.type
_entity.pdbx_description
1 polymer ?
#
loop_
_entity_poly.entity_id
_entity_poly.type
_entity_poly.pdbx_seq_one_letter_code
_entity_poly.pdbx_strand_id
1 'polypeptide(L)'
;MSQMLLLKVIPAATPTFAGRSNALQQTTVPSRHNPRSHYLTDYTNAPGPVVISCSEFVPLAFVEHLMRNKKDSALGVKFSSYEGSRDQITNMEGALHTFVIPLAPMLMHGDYIWRSGHNIISFPEVGGVQQARLVVLSALIQQDFERGLVMAQVAGLRKEPTEGVPLPTNFEIISVADKHDETLRQKYDESLRLHMVYHLVSSNKLPSFASVAETAITDAQARALLERLAAGDFPEGVTDVRSGVKDVFVLERRAGILSLEILFMTALHHLRNELSALEHVCAGSGYVYSYDPPRIFAQMLEGPEIINRCLAAALRALADSGASFSNMRGFAFGDFADRNIVSVLRKALSAFKDIPVIPKNDLFPGPEYTYKPPSPSMAGALLVLHNNSDGFGQNIETEGPGGSLDGQIGSFSSAAASLHRKHPHLVDHIV
;
A
#
# COMPACT_ATOMS: atom_id res chain seq x y z
N MET A 1 -22.14 -7.45 -3.35
CA MET A 1 -20.84 -7.64 -2.65
C MET A 1 -20.05 -8.91 -3.04
N SER A 2 -20.64 -9.92 -3.73
CA SER A 2 -19.89 -11.11 -4.20
C SER A 2 -18.81 -10.81 -5.27
N GLN A 3 -18.93 -9.72 -6.03
CA GLN A 3 -17.95 -9.30 -7.05
C GLN A 3 -16.62 -8.76 -6.50
N MET A 4 -16.54 -8.43 -5.20
CA MET A 4 -15.34 -7.83 -4.59
C MET A 4 -14.20 -8.81 -4.32
N LEU A 5 -14.46 -10.11 -4.42
CA LEU A 5 -13.47 -11.14 -4.09
C LEU A 5 -12.57 -11.50 -5.27
N LEU A 6 -12.99 -11.22 -6.51
CA LEU A 6 -12.18 -11.42 -7.70
C LEU A 6 -11.22 -10.24 -7.92
N LEU A 7 -10.12 -10.51 -8.61
CA LEU A 7 -9.30 -9.46 -9.21
C LEU A 7 -10.16 -8.58 -10.11
N LYS A 8 -9.87 -7.28 -10.10
CA LYS A 8 -10.50 -6.29 -10.97
C LYS A 8 -10.16 -6.61 -12.43
N VAL A 9 -11.15 -6.46 -13.29
CA VAL A 9 -10.91 -6.46 -14.73
C VAL A 9 -10.28 -5.13 -15.10
N ILE A 10 -9.00 -5.16 -15.48
CA ILE A 10 -8.29 -3.98 -15.96
C ILE A 10 -8.57 -3.81 -17.46
N PRO A 11 -8.95 -2.60 -17.94
CA PRO A 11 -9.21 -2.38 -19.35
C PRO A 11 -7.99 -2.75 -20.21
N ALA A 12 -8.21 -3.45 -21.33
CA ALA A 12 -7.14 -3.90 -22.22
C ALA A 12 -6.27 -2.75 -22.79
N ALA A 13 -6.82 -1.54 -22.87
CA ALA A 13 -6.12 -0.33 -23.29
C ALA A 13 -5.15 0.24 -22.23
N THR A 14 -5.20 -0.27 -20.99
CA THR A 14 -4.29 0.14 -19.92
C THR A 14 -2.86 -0.26 -20.29
N PRO A 15 -1.88 0.64 -20.16
CA PRO A 15 -0.50 0.38 -20.57
C PRO A 15 0.15 -0.76 -19.79
N THR A 16 1.12 -1.42 -20.42
CA THR A 16 1.93 -2.50 -19.82
C THR A 16 3.37 -2.05 -19.60
N PHE A 17 4.00 -2.59 -18.55
CA PHE A 17 5.41 -2.40 -18.24
C PHE A 17 6.21 -3.58 -18.77
N ALA A 18 7.08 -3.29 -19.74
CA ALA A 18 7.98 -4.29 -20.33
C ALA A 18 9.39 -4.16 -19.75
N GLY A 19 10.09 -5.29 -19.61
CA GLY A 19 11.49 -5.33 -19.23
C GLY A 19 11.77 -6.37 -18.15
N ARG A 20 12.92 -6.27 -17.47
CA ARG A 20 13.36 -7.26 -16.49
C ARG A 20 14.25 -6.63 -15.43
N SER A 21 14.10 -7.05 -14.18
CA SER A 21 14.89 -6.49 -13.08
C SER A 21 16.21 -7.22 -12.85
N ASN A 22 16.50 -8.35 -13.50
CA ASN A 22 17.77 -9.04 -13.30
C ASN A 22 18.94 -8.48 -14.14
N ALA A 23 18.71 -7.43 -14.94
CA ALA A 23 19.73 -6.77 -15.74
C ALA A 23 19.82 -5.28 -15.41
N LEU A 24 21.03 -4.73 -15.52
CA LEU A 24 21.27 -3.29 -15.47
C LEU A 24 21.24 -2.72 -16.88
N GLN A 25 20.75 -1.50 -17.02
CA GLN A 25 20.76 -0.74 -18.26
C GLN A 25 21.44 0.61 -18.06
N GLN A 26 22.12 1.10 -19.10
CA GLN A 26 22.65 2.45 -19.10
C GLN A 26 21.51 3.47 -19.09
N THR A 27 21.70 4.58 -18.41
CA THR A 27 20.72 5.66 -18.30
C THR A 27 21.23 6.93 -18.95
N THR A 28 20.36 7.94 -19.03
CA THR A 28 20.73 9.30 -19.44
C THR A 28 21.39 10.11 -18.33
N VAL A 29 21.48 9.57 -17.10
CA VAL A 29 22.01 10.31 -15.94
C VAL A 29 23.54 10.29 -15.99
N PRO A 30 24.21 11.44 -16.06
CA PRO A 30 25.67 11.48 -16.06
C PRO A 30 26.27 10.95 -14.75
N SER A 31 27.53 10.50 -14.81
CA SER A 31 28.31 10.14 -13.63
C SER A 31 28.24 11.23 -12.56
N ARG A 32 28.11 10.85 -11.29
CA ARG A 32 28.05 11.75 -10.11
C ARG A 32 26.88 12.75 -10.07
N HIS A 33 25.98 12.76 -11.05
CA HIS A 33 24.78 13.59 -11.00
C HIS A 33 23.73 12.97 -10.06
N ASN A 34 22.88 13.81 -9.46
CA ASN A 34 21.77 13.32 -8.66
C ASN A 34 20.64 12.79 -9.58
N PRO A 35 20.24 11.49 -9.48
CA PRO A 35 19.20 10.92 -10.33
C PRO A 35 17.87 11.67 -10.24
N ARG A 36 17.39 11.97 -9.04
CA ARG A 36 16.13 12.70 -8.82
C ARG A 36 16.09 13.99 -9.61
N SER A 37 17.10 14.84 -9.42
CA SER A 37 17.16 16.15 -10.08
C SER A 37 17.17 16.02 -11.60
N HIS A 38 17.88 15.02 -12.15
CA HIS A 38 17.93 14.75 -13.59
C HIS A 38 16.54 14.39 -14.16
N TYR A 39 15.81 13.50 -13.50
CA TYR A 39 14.48 13.10 -14.01
C TYR A 39 13.41 14.18 -13.77
N LEU A 40 13.57 15.03 -12.75
CA LEU A 40 12.64 16.13 -12.49
C LEU A 40 12.79 17.29 -13.49
N THR A 41 13.93 17.46 -14.16
CA THR A 41 14.07 18.50 -15.19
C THR A 41 13.28 18.19 -16.46
N ASP A 42 13.08 16.91 -16.76
CA ASP A 42 12.31 16.45 -17.91
C ASP A 42 11.72 15.06 -17.63
N TYR A 43 10.41 15.03 -17.42
CA TYR A 43 9.66 13.82 -17.10
C TYR A 43 9.73 12.76 -18.19
N THR A 44 10.03 13.12 -19.44
CA THR A 44 10.12 12.15 -20.55
C THR A 44 11.31 11.20 -20.41
N ASN A 45 12.28 11.54 -19.54
CA ASN A 45 13.41 10.66 -19.20
C ASN A 45 13.03 9.58 -18.18
N ALA A 46 11.89 9.71 -17.50
CA ALA A 46 11.38 8.66 -16.62
C ALA A 46 10.59 7.63 -17.44
N PRO A 47 10.68 6.33 -17.11
CA PRO A 47 10.02 5.29 -17.89
C PRO A 47 8.50 5.31 -17.70
N GLY A 48 7.78 5.05 -18.80
CA GLY A 48 6.38 4.62 -18.87
C GLY A 48 5.35 5.58 -18.26
N PRO A 49 4.06 5.34 -18.53
CA PRO A 49 2.99 6.00 -17.79
C PRO A 49 2.81 5.38 -16.40
N VAL A 50 2.26 6.17 -15.48
CA VAL A 50 1.78 5.69 -14.17
C VAL A 50 0.39 5.07 -14.35
N VAL A 51 0.13 3.94 -13.70
CA VAL A 51 -1.20 3.32 -13.61
C VAL A 51 -1.68 3.43 -12.16
N ILE A 52 -2.83 4.06 -11.94
CA ILE A 52 -3.41 4.23 -10.61
C ILE A 52 -4.59 3.29 -10.47
N SER A 53 -4.49 2.28 -9.60
CA SER A 53 -5.59 1.38 -9.29
C SER A 53 -6.27 1.78 -8.00
N CYS A 54 -7.59 1.99 -8.02
CA CYS A 54 -8.33 2.39 -6.82
C CYS A 54 -9.58 1.54 -6.55
N SER A 55 -10.06 1.55 -5.31
CA SER A 55 -11.31 0.88 -4.97
C SER A 55 -12.50 1.61 -5.61
N GLU A 56 -13.53 0.87 -5.99
CA GLU A 56 -14.72 1.40 -6.70
C GLU A 56 -15.48 2.48 -5.93
N PHE A 57 -15.32 2.53 -4.60
CA PHE A 57 -15.95 3.52 -3.76
C PHE A 57 -15.15 4.81 -3.62
N VAL A 58 -13.93 4.90 -4.15
CA VAL A 58 -13.16 6.15 -4.17
C VAL A 58 -13.57 6.96 -5.40
N PRO A 59 -14.22 8.13 -5.25
CA PRO A 59 -14.60 8.93 -6.41
C PRO A 59 -13.37 9.42 -7.18
N LEU A 60 -13.47 9.52 -8.51
CA LEU A 60 -12.35 9.94 -9.37
C LEU A 60 -11.78 11.32 -9.00
N ALA A 61 -12.64 12.26 -8.58
CA ALA A 61 -12.21 13.57 -8.09
C ALA A 61 -11.28 13.47 -6.87
N PHE A 62 -11.50 12.48 -6.00
CA PHE A 62 -10.60 12.20 -4.89
C PHE A 62 -9.27 11.62 -5.37
N VAL A 63 -9.28 10.69 -6.33
CA VAL A 63 -8.04 10.14 -6.88
C VAL A 63 -7.14 11.26 -7.40
N GLU A 64 -7.67 12.17 -8.21
CA GLU A 64 -6.90 13.31 -8.70
C GLU A 64 -6.46 14.25 -7.55
N HIS A 65 -7.38 14.62 -6.67
CA HIS A 65 -7.08 15.51 -5.54
C HIS A 65 -5.96 14.96 -4.65
N LEU A 66 -6.03 13.69 -4.28
CA LEU A 66 -5.09 12.98 -3.41
C LEU A 66 -3.71 12.85 -4.06
N MET A 67 -3.66 12.63 -5.38
CA MET A 67 -2.40 12.53 -6.13
C MET A 67 -1.75 13.88 -6.42
N ARG A 68 -2.51 14.98 -6.47
CA ARG A 68 -1.98 16.32 -6.81
C ARG A 68 -1.71 17.23 -5.62
N ASN A 69 -2.40 17.05 -4.49
CA ASN A 69 -2.37 17.99 -3.37
C ASN A 69 -1.63 17.47 -2.13
N LYS A 70 -0.68 16.55 -2.35
CA LYS A 70 0.22 16.02 -1.32
C LYS A 70 0.91 17.17 -0.56
N LYS A 71 1.06 17.00 0.75
CA LYS A 71 1.72 17.96 1.66
C LYS A 71 3.23 17.95 1.48
N ASP A 72 3.95 19.05 1.77
CA ASP A 72 5.42 19.11 1.61
C ASP A 72 6.23 18.66 2.85
N SER A 73 5.60 18.27 3.95
CA SER A 73 6.28 17.85 5.18
C SER A 73 5.88 16.45 5.64
N ALA A 74 6.85 15.69 6.12
CA ALA A 74 6.70 14.30 6.55
C ALA A 74 6.40 14.14 8.05
N LEU A 75 5.84 12.97 8.38
CA LEU A 75 5.60 12.35 9.69
C LEU A 75 4.22 12.57 10.32
N GLY A 76 3.38 11.53 10.22
CA GLY A 76 2.26 11.24 11.13
C GLY A 76 1.14 12.29 11.22
N VAL A 77 1.22 13.38 10.46
CA VAL A 77 0.27 14.50 10.48
C VAL A 77 -0.14 14.83 9.06
N LYS A 78 -1.28 14.27 8.63
CA LYS A 78 -1.84 14.53 7.29
C LYS A 78 -2.34 15.95 7.21
N PHE A 79 -3.02 16.36 8.27
CA PHE A 79 -3.60 17.68 8.40
C PHE A 79 -3.17 18.37 9.68
N SER A 80 -2.73 19.61 9.54
CA SER A 80 -2.40 20.51 10.64
C SER A 80 -3.20 21.80 10.52
N SER A 81 -3.89 22.19 11.59
CA SER A 81 -4.66 23.42 11.69
C SER A 81 -3.89 24.59 12.31
N TYR A 82 -2.56 24.50 12.45
CA TYR A 82 -1.76 25.60 12.99
C TYR A 82 -1.79 26.82 12.05
N GLU A 83 -1.72 28.01 12.63
CA GLU A 83 -1.71 29.28 11.89
C GLU A 83 -0.58 29.28 10.84
N GLY A 84 -0.94 29.53 9.57
CA GLY A 84 -0.02 29.49 8.43
C GLY A 84 0.06 28.14 7.70
N SER A 85 -0.53 27.07 8.24
CA SER A 85 -0.70 25.81 7.51
C SER A 85 -1.61 26.01 6.30
N ARG A 86 -1.26 25.36 5.19
CA ARG A 86 -2.07 25.30 3.96
C ARG A 86 -2.33 23.87 3.54
N ASP A 87 -2.39 22.97 4.52
CA ASP A 87 -2.63 21.55 4.28
C ASP A 87 -3.93 21.37 3.52
N GLN A 88 -3.84 20.63 2.41
CA GLN A 88 -4.94 20.42 1.49
C GLN A 88 -5.60 19.06 1.66
N ILE A 89 -4.99 18.15 2.43
CA ILE A 89 -5.45 16.78 2.62
C ILE A 89 -5.80 16.59 4.10
N THR A 90 -7.04 16.27 4.42
CA THR A 90 -7.48 15.97 5.79
C THR A 90 -7.00 14.59 6.24
N ASN A 91 -7.15 14.27 7.52
CA ASN A 91 -6.82 12.92 8.01
C ASN A 91 -7.75 11.84 7.40
N MET A 92 -9.03 12.14 7.18
CA MET A 92 -9.97 11.17 6.60
C MET A 92 -9.80 11.04 5.08
N GLU A 93 -9.39 12.10 4.38
CA GLU A 93 -8.88 11.97 3.01
C GLU A 93 -7.64 11.10 2.97
N GLY A 94 -6.78 11.21 3.99
CA GLY A 94 -5.63 10.34 4.15
C GLY A 94 -5.99 8.87 4.31
N ALA A 95 -7.03 8.57 5.10
CA ALA A 95 -7.57 7.22 5.21
C ALA A 95 -8.20 6.73 3.89
N LEU A 96 -8.81 7.63 3.09
CA LEU A 96 -9.34 7.27 1.78
C LEU A 96 -8.22 6.97 0.76
N HIS A 97 -7.08 7.65 0.85
CA HIS A 97 -5.91 7.42 -0.01
C HIS A 97 -5.33 6.01 0.14
N THR A 98 -5.49 5.38 1.30
CA THR A 98 -5.15 3.96 1.52
C THR A 98 -5.75 3.03 0.43
N PHE A 99 -6.84 3.46 -0.24
CA PHE A 99 -7.50 2.74 -1.32
C PHE A 99 -7.11 3.19 -2.75
N VAL A 100 -6.07 4.00 -2.90
CA VAL A 100 -5.54 4.51 -4.19
C VAL A 100 -4.08 4.09 -4.31
N ILE A 101 -3.77 3.24 -5.30
CA ILE A 101 -2.47 2.58 -5.42
C ILE A 101 -1.84 2.95 -6.78
N PRO A 102 -0.92 3.91 -6.80
CA PRO A 102 -0.13 4.21 -7.99
C PRO A 102 0.97 3.17 -8.20
N LEU A 103 1.03 2.60 -9.40
CA LEU A 103 2.10 1.76 -9.91
C LEU A 103 2.86 2.49 -11.01
N ALA A 104 4.18 2.53 -10.92
CA ALA A 104 5.01 3.13 -11.95
C ALA A 104 6.25 2.27 -12.23
N PRO A 105 6.63 2.09 -13.51
CA PRO A 105 7.95 1.56 -13.81
C PRO A 105 8.98 2.63 -13.44
N MET A 106 10.14 2.22 -12.94
CA MET A 106 11.16 3.15 -12.45
C MET A 106 12.57 2.64 -12.68
N LEU A 107 13.49 3.57 -12.93
CA LEU A 107 14.92 3.31 -13.02
C LEU A 107 15.56 3.52 -11.65
N MET A 108 15.88 2.44 -10.96
CA MET A 108 16.57 2.47 -9.66
C MET A 108 18.09 2.42 -9.89
N HIS A 109 18.85 3.38 -9.36
CA HIS A 109 20.31 3.54 -9.59
C HIS A 109 21.18 2.78 -8.57
N GLY A 110 20.55 1.91 -7.77
CA GLY A 110 21.22 1.02 -6.84
C GLY A 110 20.24 0.10 -6.12
N ASP A 111 20.74 -0.93 -5.47
CA ASP A 111 19.90 -1.82 -4.65
C ASP A 111 19.78 -1.29 -3.22
N TYR A 112 18.58 -1.35 -2.64
CA TYR A 112 18.32 -0.90 -1.28
C TYR A 112 18.94 -1.83 -0.24
N ILE A 113 19.46 -1.24 0.84
CA ILE A 113 19.94 -1.98 2.00
C ILE A 113 19.67 -1.24 3.31
N TRP A 114 19.42 -2.00 4.37
CA TRP A 114 19.43 -1.48 5.74
C TRP A 114 20.80 -1.72 6.40
N ARG A 115 21.52 -0.65 6.75
CA ARG A 115 22.78 -0.68 7.52
C ARG A 115 22.77 0.43 8.58
N SER A 116 22.17 0.14 9.73
CA SER A 116 21.90 1.14 10.79
C SER A 116 21.12 2.37 10.30
N GLY A 117 20.33 2.19 9.23
CA GLY A 117 19.62 3.23 8.49
C GLY A 117 19.35 2.80 7.04
N HIS A 118 18.44 3.51 6.38
CA HIS A 118 18.14 3.29 4.96
C HIS A 118 19.34 3.73 4.10
N ASN A 119 19.79 2.87 3.19
CA ASN A 119 20.93 3.13 2.30
C ASN A 119 20.68 2.54 0.91
N ILE A 120 21.42 3.02 -0.10
CA ILE A 120 21.43 2.49 -1.47
C ILE A 120 22.86 2.11 -1.85
N ILE A 121 23.04 0.93 -2.41
CA ILE A 121 24.30 0.49 -3.00
C ILE A 121 24.24 0.79 -4.49
N SER A 122 24.91 1.87 -4.89
CA SER A 122 24.90 2.34 -6.27
C SER A 122 25.51 1.33 -7.22
N PHE A 123 24.95 1.24 -8.42
CA PHE A 123 25.50 0.40 -9.47
C PHE A 123 26.79 0.99 -10.06
N PRO A 124 27.68 0.17 -10.62
CA PRO A 124 28.86 0.68 -11.32
C PRO A 124 28.47 1.57 -12.50
N GLU A 125 29.24 2.61 -12.73
CA GLU A 125 29.08 3.50 -13.89
C GLU A 125 29.75 2.88 -15.13
N VAL A 126 29.18 3.08 -16.31
CA VAL A 126 29.73 2.56 -17.59
C VAL A 126 29.66 3.64 -18.65
N GLY A 127 30.82 4.06 -19.17
CA GLY A 127 30.89 5.07 -20.23
C GLY A 127 30.53 6.49 -19.77
N GLY A 128 30.79 6.83 -18.50
CA GLY A 128 30.52 8.17 -17.95
C GLY A 128 29.05 8.43 -17.62
N VAL A 129 28.21 7.39 -17.61
CA VAL A 129 26.80 7.45 -17.20
C VAL A 129 26.50 6.41 -16.12
N GLN A 130 25.50 6.71 -15.31
CA GLN A 130 24.99 5.79 -14.30
C GLN A 130 24.20 4.65 -14.93
N GLN A 131 24.26 3.48 -14.30
CA GLN A 131 23.42 2.34 -14.62
C GLN A 131 22.23 2.28 -13.67
N ALA A 132 21.11 1.76 -14.16
CA ALA A 132 19.94 1.51 -13.34
C ALA A 132 19.33 0.14 -13.62
N ARG A 133 18.58 -0.34 -12.64
CA ARG A 133 17.70 -1.50 -12.74
C ARG A 133 16.28 -1.01 -12.98
N LEU A 134 15.60 -1.59 -13.97
CA LEU A 134 14.17 -1.36 -14.13
C LEU A 134 13.41 -2.14 -13.05
N VAL A 135 12.56 -1.46 -12.31
CA VAL A 135 11.68 -2.03 -11.27
C VAL A 135 10.27 -1.47 -11.44
N VAL A 136 9.29 -2.05 -10.76
CA VAL A 136 7.97 -1.43 -10.59
C VAL A 136 7.91 -0.92 -9.16
N LEU A 137 7.64 0.36 -8.97
CA LEU A 137 7.26 0.87 -7.66
C LEU A 137 5.76 0.74 -7.50
N SER A 138 5.34 0.06 -6.45
CA SER A 138 4.05 0.26 -5.84
C SER A 138 4.17 1.34 -4.78
N ALA A 139 3.49 2.47 -5.00
CA ALA A 139 3.41 3.55 -4.03
C ALA A 139 2.16 3.41 -3.14
N LEU A 140 1.87 2.18 -2.73
CA LEU A 140 0.79 1.82 -1.81
C LEU A 140 0.94 2.57 -0.47
N ILE A 141 -0.18 3.13 0.01
CA ILE A 141 -0.23 3.80 1.31
C ILE A 141 -0.67 2.82 2.38
N GLN A 142 0.16 2.66 3.41
CA GLN A 142 -0.10 1.73 4.51
C GLN A 142 -1.28 2.18 5.37
N GLN A 143 -1.87 1.25 6.11
CA GLN A 143 -2.88 1.59 7.11
C GLN A 143 -2.23 2.39 8.24
N ASP A 144 -2.58 3.68 8.36
CA ASP A 144 -1.96 4.58 9.32
C ASP A 144 -2.63 4.51 10.70
N PHE A 145 -1.97 3.77 11.60
CA PHE A 145 -2.20 3.72 13.03
C PHE A 145 -1.04 4.37 13.81
N GLU A 146 -0.29 5.32 13.23
CA GLU A 146 0.86 5.93 13.89
C GLU A 146 0.41 6.75 15.12
N ARG A 147 -0.60 7.62 14.93
CA ARG A 147 -1.08 8.55 15.97
C ARG A 147 -2.57 8.43 16.29
N GLY A 148 -3.24 7.45 15.70
CA GLY A 148 -4.66 7.18 15.96
C GLY A 148 -5.64 8.18 15.32
N LEU A 149 -5.16 9.07 14.44
CA LEU A 149 -5.98 10.11 13.80
C LEU A 149 -6.52 9.70 12.42
N VAL A 150 -6.02 8.60 11.85
CA VAL A 150 -6.35 8.14 10.49
C VAL A 150 -7.12 6.81 10.58
N MET A 151 -6.48 5.66 10.37
CA MET A 151 -7.20 4.38 10.28
C MET A 151 -7.81 3.94 11.61
N ALA A 152 -7.26 4.36 12.74
CA ALA A 152 -7.88 4.12 14.04
C ALA A 152 -9.24 4.83 14.19
N GLN A 153 -9.43 5.98 13.54
CA GLN A 153 -10.75 6.63 13.53
C GLN A 153 -11.73 5.81 12.71
N VAL A 154 -11.33 5.27 11.56
CA VAL A 154 -12.23 4.48 10.71
C VAL A 154 -12.60 3.15 11.36
N ALA A 155 -11.60 2.41 11.86
CA ALA A 155 -11.79 1.09 12.45
C ALA A 155 -12.32 1.11 13.89
N GLY A 156 -12.13 2.21 14.62
CA GLY A 156 -12.44 2.31 16.05
C GLY A 156 -13.93 2.53 16.35
N LEU A 157 -14.43 1.77 17.32
CA LEU A 157 -15.81 1.90 17.81
C LEU A 157 -16.00 3.17 18.64
N ARG A 158 -17.20 3.75 18.54
CA ARG A 158 -17.61 4.94 19.28
C ARG A 158 -18.57 4.59 20.41
N LYS A 159 -18.85 5.56 21.28
CA LYS A 159 -19.87 5.42 22.34
C LYS A 159 -21.23 5.04 21.78
N GLU A 160 -21.61 5.66 20.67
CA GLU A 160 -22.83 5.36 19.94
C GLU A 160 -22.54 4.49 18.70
N PRO A 161 -23.51 3.67 18.24
CA PRO A 161 -23.38 2.96 16.98
C PRO A 161 -23.14 3.91 15.82
N THR A 162 -22.33 3.50 14.86
CA THR A 162 -22.01 4.29 13.66
C THR A 162 -22.63 3.63 12.44
N GLU A 163 -23.61 4.29 11.84
CA GLU A 163 -24.25 3.83 10.60
C GLU A 163 -23.54 4.44 9.39
N GLY A 164 -22.97 3.61 8.54
CA GLY A 164 -22.29 4.03 7.33
C GLY A 164 -23.27 4.62 6.32
N VAL A 165 -22.81 5.65 5.61
CA VAL A 165 -23.59 6.38 4.61
C VAL A 165 -22.70 6.62 3.39
N PRO A 166 -23.10 6.16 2.18
CA PRO A 166 -22.29 6.40 0.99
C PRO A 166 -22.29 7.90 0.65
N LEU A 167 -21.18 8.38 0.08
CA LEU A 167 -21.14 9.75 -0.43
C LEU A 167 -22.17 9.94 -1.56
N PRO A 168 -22.85 11.09 -1.62
CA PRO A 168 -23.72 11.42 -2.74
C PRO A 168 -22.90 11.58 -4.03
N THR A 169 -23.53 11.40 -5.19
CA THR A 169 -22.86 11.51 -6.50
C THR A 169 -22.30 12.89 -6.79
N ASN A 170 -22.88 13.93 -6.18
CA ASN A 170 -22.43 15.32 -6.26
C ASN A 170 -21.63 15.76 -5.02
N PHE A 171 -21.00 14.83 -4.30
CA PHE A 171 -20.14 15.20 -3.17
C PHE A 171 -18.95 16.03 -3.65
N GLU A 172 -18.75 17.18 -3.02
CA GLU A 172 -17.68 18.12 -3.37
C GLU A 172 -16.55 18.07 -2.34
N ILE A 173 -15.32 18.08 -2.84
CA ILE A 173 -14.12 18.28 -2.00
C ILE A 173 -14.12 19.74 -1.56
N ILE A 174 -14.28 19.97 -0.27
CA ILE A 174 -14.36 21.33 0.29
C ILE A 174 -13.05 22.10 0.07
N SER A 175 -13.14 23.44 0.06
CA SER A 175 -11.98 24.29 -0.20
C SER A 175 -10.92 24.16 0.90
N VAL A 176 -9.68 24.57 0.60
CA VAL A 176 -8.62 24.62 1.62
C VAL A 176 -9.06 25.49 2.80
N ALA A 177 -9.68 26.64 2.55
CA ALA A 177 -10.17 27.50 3.63
C ALA A 177 -11.18 26.77 4.54
N ASP A 178 -12.11 26.02 3.95
CA ASP A 178 -13.12 25.26 4.71
C ASP A 178 -12.51 24.07 5.46
N LYS A 179 -11.44 23.46 4.96
CA LYS A 179 -10.69 22.43 5.71
C LYS A 179 -10.04 23.01 6.98
N HIS A 180 -9.68 24.29 6.95
CA HIS A 180 -9.11 25.00 8.10
C HIS A 180 -10.19 25.55 9.05
N ASP A 181 -11.47 25.57 8.64
CA ASP A 181 -12.59 25.71 9.57
C ASP A 181 -12.87 24.37 10.26
N GLU A 182 -12.74 24.33 11.59
CA GLU A 182 -12.89 23.09 12.35
C GLU A 182 -14.28 22.48 12.23
N THR A 183 -15.35 23.30 12.21
CA THR A 183 -16.72 22.80 12.17
C THR A 183 -17.04 22.21 10.80
N LEU A 184 -16.61 22.87 9.72
CA LEU A 184 -16.79 22.37 8.35
C LEU A 184 -15.94 21.12 8.12
N ARG A 185 -14.66 21.15 8.52
CA ARG A 185 -13.77 19.98 8.44
C ARG A 185 -14.33 18.76 9.16
N GLN A 186 -14.81 18.91 10.40
CA GLN A 186 -15.33 17.77 11.16
C GLN A 186 -16.54 17.12 10.47
N LYS A 187 -17.46 17.91 9.90
CA LYS A 187 -18.60 17.38 9.14
C LYS A 187 -18.17 16.66 7.86
N TYR A 188 -17.18 17.23 7.19
CA TYR A 188 -16.58 16.67 5.98
C TYR A 188 -15.89 15.33 6.28
N ASP A 189 -14.99 15.31 7.26
CA ASP A 189 -14.27 14.11 7.70
C ASP A 189 -15.23 13.03 8.20
N GLU A 190 -16.29 13.41 8.91
CA GLU A 190 -17.34 12.47 9.30
C GLU A 190 -18.02 11.84 8.08
N SER A 191 -18.37 12.64 7.06
CA SER A 191 -18.97 12.10 5.83
C SER A 191 -18.07 11.07 5.15
N LEU A 192 -16.76 11.34 5.07
CA LEU A 192 -15.78 10.40 4.54
C LEU A 192 -15.65 9.13 5.39
N ARG A 193 -15.66 9.27 6.71
CA ARG A 193 -15.64 8.13 7.64
C ARG A 193 -16.86 7.24 7.46
N LEU A 194 -18.07 7.81 7.44
CA LEU A 194 -19.31 7.07 7.28
C LEU A 194 -19.36 6.35 5.93
N HIS A 195 -18.83 6.98 4.87
CA HIS A 195 -18.67 6.35 3.57
C HIS A 195 -17.76 5.12 3.61
N MET A 196 -16.59 5.22 4.25
CA MET A 196 -15.71 4.07 4.42
C MET A 196 -16.37 2.96 5.25
N VAL A 197 -17.10 3.29 6.33
CA VAL A 197 -17.85 2.29 7.11
C VAL A 197 -18.89 1.57 6.25
N TYR A 198 -19.60 2.31 5.39
CA TYR A 198 -20.59 1.73 4.48
C TYR A 198 -19.98 0.68 3.53
N HIS A 199 -18.76 0.91 3.04
CA HIS A 199 -18.12 0.02 2.08
C HIS A 199 -17.27 -1.08 2.70
N LEU A 200 -16.75 -0.87 3.92
CA LEU A 200 -15.81 -1.79 4.58
C LEU A 200 -16.48 -2.72 5.60
N VAL A 201 -17.75 -2.52 5.94
CA VAL A 201 -18.49 -3.37 6.89
C VAL A 201 -19.68 -3.99 6.18
N SER A 202 -19.83 -5.32 6.24
CA SER A 202 -20.89 -6.04 5.54
C SER A 202 -22.31 -5.67 5.97
N SER A 203 -22.50 -5.22 7.22
CA SER A 203 -23.76 -4.70 7.75
C SER A 203 -23.95 -3.19 7.48
N ASN A 204 -22.95 -2.53 6.88
CA ASN A 204 -22.81 -1.09 6.75
C ASN A 204 -22.85 -0.34 8.10
N LYS A 205 -22.67 -1.03 9.23
CA LYS A 205 -22.84 -0.44 10.57
C LYS A 205 -21.82 -1.00 11.56
N LEU A 206 -21.19 -0.10 12.31
CA LEU A 206 -20.41 -0.46 13.49
C LEU A 206 -21.27 -0.37 14.75
N PRO A 207 -21.17 -1.35 15.67
CA PRO A 207 -21.87 -1.30 16.94
C PRO A 207 -21.27 -0.24 17.87
N SER A 208 -21.95 0.03 18.99
CA SER A 208 -21.38 0.86 20.04
C SER A 208 -20.29 0.09 20.81
N PHE A 209 -19.32 0.83 21.34
CA PHE A 209 -18.28 0.32 22.22
C PHE A 209 -18.88 -0.53 23.37
N ALA A 210 -19.91 -0.01 24.04
CA ALA A 210 -20.51 -0.67 25.20
C ALA A 210 -21.14 -2.02 24.84
N SER A 211 -21.68 -2.17 23.64
CA SER A 211 -22.36 -3.40 23.21
C SER A 211 -21.43 -4.57 22.93
N VAL A 212 -20.12 -4.32 22.75
CA VAL A 212 -19.14 -5.36 22.42
C VAL A 212 -17.97 -5.44 23.38
N ALA A 213 -17.91 -4.57 24.41
CA ALA A 213 -16.78 -4.48 25.32
C ALA A 213 -16.48 -5.80 26.05
N GLU A 214 -17.51 -6.61 26.34
CA GLU A 214 -17.37 -7.90 27.01
C GLU A 214 -17.02 -9.05 26.05
N THR A 215 -17.27 -8.88 24.75
CA THR A 215 -17.07 -9.91 23.72
C THR A 215 -15.86 -9.64 22.83
N ALA A 216 -15.25 -8.46 22.92
CA ALA A 216 -14.06 -8.11 22.16
C ALA A 216 -12.90 -9.05 22.52
N ILE A 217 -12.21 -9.55 21.50
CA ILE A 217 -11.07 -10.46 21.65
C ILE A 217 -9.76 -9.68 21.76
N THR A 218 -8.74 -10.31 22.32
CA THR A 218 -7.38 -9.75 22.37
C THR A 218 -6.70 -9.78 20.99
N ASP A 219 -5.66 -8.95 20.81
CA ASP A 219 -4.78 -9.00 19.63
C ASP A 219 -4.26 -10.42 19.35
N ALA A 220 -3.78 -11.14 20.37
CA ALA A 220 -3.26 -12.48 20.22
C ALA A 220 -4.32 -13.47 19.70
N GLN A 221 -5.56 -13.37 20.17
CA GLN A 221 -6.68 -14.17 19.68
C GLN A 221 -7.05 -13.79 18.23
N ALA A 222 -7.04 -12.49 17.90
CA ALA A 222 -7.30 -12.03 16.53
C ALA A 222 -6.25 -12.54 15.55
N ARG A 223 -4.95 -12.49 15.92
CA ARG A 223 -3.87 -13.06 15.12
C ARG A 223 -4.02 -14.56 14.92
N ALA A 224 -4.33 -15.31 15.99
CA ALA A 224 -4.55 -16.74 15.89
C ALA A 224 -5.73 -17.08 14.97
N LEU A 225 -6.84 -16.33 15.06
CA LEU A 225 -7.99 -16.46 14.16
C LEU A 225 -7.57 -16.21 12.72
N LEU A 226 -6.94 -15.07 12.42
CA LEU A 226 -6.52 -14.72 11.07
C LEU A 226 -5.50 -15.71 10.48
N GLU A 227 -4.60 -16.27 11.29
CA GLU A 227 -3.67 -17.32 10.83
C GLU A 227 -4.40 -18.60 10.43
N ARG A 228 -5.44 -19.00 11.19
CA ARG A 228 -6.30 -20.14 10.83
C ARG A 228 -7.06 -19.86 9.54
N LEU A 229 -7.68 -18.68 9.42
CA LEU A 229 -8.38 -18.26 8.21
C LEU A 229 -7.44 -18.24 6.99
N ALA A 230 -6.22 -17.71 7.13
CA ALA A 230 -5.21 -17.71 6.07
C ALA A 230 -4.79 -19.14 5.67
N ALA A 231 -4.77 -20.09 6.60
CA ALA A 231 -4.51 -21.50 6.30
C ALA A 231 -5.71 -22.22 5.67
N GLY A 232 -6.90 -21.62 5.65
CA GLY A 232 -8.15 -22.27 5.24
C GLY A 232 -8.72 -23.23 6.30
N ASP A 233 -8.28 -23.08 7.55
CA ASP A 233 -8.85 -23.77 8.71
C ASP A 233 -9.96 -22.89 9.29
N PHE A 234 -11.18 -23.07 8.76
CA PHE A 234 -12.33 -22.27 9.16
C PHE A 234 -12.99 -22.83 10.43
N PRO A 235 -13.30 -21.98 11.44
CA PRO A 235 -14.13 -22.37 12.58
C PRO A 235 -15.50 -22.90 12.15
N GLU A 236 -16.17 -23.65 13.03
CA GLU A 236 -17.54 -24.12 12.78
C GLU A 236 -18.48 -22.95 12.45
N GLY A 237 -19.27 -23.08 11.39
CA GLY A 237 -20.19 -22.04 10.91
C GLY A 237 -19.55 -20.93 10.06
N VAL A 238 -18.22 -20.91 9.90
CA VAL A 238 -17.49 -20.00 9.00
C VAL A 238 -17.25 -20.69 7.66
N THR A 239 -17.67 -20.07 6.56
CA THR A 239 -17.55 -20.64 5.21
C THR A 239 -16.40 -20.06 4.40
N ASP A 240 -15.96 -18.86 4.76
CA ASP A 240 -14.88 -18.13 4.09
C ASP A 240 -14.25 -17.11 5.05
N VAL A 241 -13.13 -16.52 4.62
CA VAL A 241 -12.39 -15.54 5.42
C VAL A 241 -13.24 -14.33 5.82
N ARG A 242 -14.13 -13.84 4.94
CA ARG A 242 -14.97 -12.66 5.22
C ARG A 242 -15.96 -12.95 6.34
N SER A 243 -16.66 -14.08 6.24
CA SER A 243 -17.57 -14.55 7.29
C SER A 243 -16.85 -14.79 8.63
N GLY A 244 -15.56 -15.15 8.59
CA GLY A 244 -14.74 -15.40 9.79
C GLY A 244 -14.27 -14.14 10.53
N VAL A 245 -14.23 -12.98 9.87
CA VAL A 245 -13.87 -11.69 10.51
C VAL A 245 -15.08 -10.80 10.77
N LYS A 246 -16.26 -11.18 10.27
CA LYS A 246 -17.51 -10.43 10.43
C LYS A 246 -17.87 -10.35 11.91
N ASP A 247 -18.26 -9.15 12.36
CA ASP A 247 -18.66 -8.88 13.75
C ASP A 247 -17.59 -9.29 14.79
N VAL A 248 -16.31 -9.38 14.38
CA VAL A 248 -15.18 -9.62 15.28
C VAL A 248 -14.53 -8.28 15.63
N PHE A 249 -14.37 -8.05 16.93
CA PHE A 249 -13.82 -6.81 17.47
C PHE A 249 -12.59 -7.10 18.32
N VAL A 250 -11.54 -6.29 18.14
CA VAL A 250 -10.25 -6.48 18.80
C VAL A 250 -10.01 -5.36 19.81
N LEU A 251 -9.70 -5.75 21.04
CA LEU A 251 -9.30 -4.83 22.09
C LEU A 251 -7.81 -4.48 21.93
N GLU A 252 -7.56 -3.24 21.52
CA GLU A 252 -6.23 -2.65 21.41
C GLU A 252 -5.99 -1.64 22.53
N ARG A 253 -4.89 -1.79 23.27
CA ARG A 253 -4.64 -1.00 24.48
C ARG A 253 -4.57 0.50 24.23
N ARG A 254 -4.04 0.91 23.06
CA ARG A 254 -3.84 2.32 22.71
C ARG A 254 -4.94 2.85 21.78
N ALA A 255 -5.53 2.00 20.94
CA ALA A 255 -6.51 2.39 19.94
C ALA A 255 -7.98 2.16 20.37
N GLY A 256 -8.23 1.49 21.50
CA GLY A 256 -9.58 1.12 21.93
C GLY A 256 -10.05 -0.17 21.27
N ILE A 257 -11.36 -0.31 21.03
CA ILE A 257 -11.91 -1.48 20.34
C ILE A 257 -11.98 -1.19 18.84
N LEU A 258 -11.34 -2.04 18.04
CA LEU A 258 -11.27 -1.94 16.58
C LEU A 258 -12.11 -3.03 15.90
N SER A 259 -12.72 -2.71 14.75
CA SER A 259 -13.34 -3.70 13.88
C SER A 259 -12.28 -4.49 13.10
N LEU A 260 -12.24 -5.81 13.30
CA LEU A 260 -11.37 -6.70 12.53
C LEU A 260 -11.80 -6.75 11.06
N GLU A 261 -13.09 -6.64 10.79
CA GLU A 261 -13.66 -6.58 9.45
C GLU A 261 -13.09 -5.39 8.66
N ILE A 262 -13.02 -4.18 9.24
CA ILE A 262 -12.41 -3.02 8.57
C ILE A 262 -10.92 -3.24 8.28
N LEU A 263 -10.16 -3.77 9.24
CA LEU A 263 -8.73 -4.05 9.04
C LEU A 263 -8.49 -5.04 7.89
N PHE A 264 -9.27 -6.13 7.89
CA PHE A 264 -9.23 -7.16 6.86
C PHE A 264 -9.68 -6.62 5.50
N MET A 265 -10.82 -5.93 5.43
CA MET A 265 -11.37 -5.40 4.19
C MET A 265 -10.45 -4.36 3.58
N THR A 266 -9.75 -3.57 4.40
CA THR A 266 -8.70 -2.66 3.93
C THR A 266 -7.56 -3.42 3.26
N ALA A 267 -7.03 -4.46 3.90
CA ALA A 267 -6.00 -5.32 3.31
C ALA A 267 -6.46 -6.04 2.03
N LEU A 268 -7.73 -6.46 1.98
CA LEU A 268 -8.33 -7.06 0.79
C LEU A 268 -8.39 -6.07 -0.37
N HIS A 269 -8.84 -4.84 -0.14
CA HIS A 269 -8.84 -3.80 -1.18
C HIS A 269 -7.43 -3.43 -1.63
N HIS A 270 -6.44 -3.38 -0.72
CA HIS A 270 -5.04 -3.16 -1.09
C HIS A 270 -4.59 -4.18 -2.13
N LEU A 271 -4.65 -5.46 -1.76
CA LEU A 271 -4.20 -6.54 -2.62
C LEU A 271 -5.03 -6.63 -3.89
N ARG A 272 -6.35 -6.42 -3.82
CA ARG A 272 -7.20 -6.44 -5.01
C ARG A 272 -6.81 -5.33 -5.97
N ASN A 273 -6.66 -4.10 -5.51
CA ASN A 273 -6.30 -2.98 -6.39
C ASN A 273 -4.90 -3.19 -6.99
N GLU A 274 -3.93 -3.54 -6.15
CA GLU A 274 -2.54 -3.70 -6.52
C GLU A 274 -2.30 -4.92 -7.41
N LEU A 275 -2.68 -6.11 -6.98
CA LEU A 275 -2.41 -7.35 -7.72
C LEU A 275 -3.17 -7.40 -9.04
N SER A 276 -4.39 -6.85 -9.12
CA SER A 276 -5.12 -6.77 -10.39
C SER A 276 -4.36 -5.91 -11.40
N ALA A 277 -3.83 -4.77 -10.94
CA ALA A 277 -3.04 -3.89 -11.79
C ALA A 277 -1.69 -4.53 -12.15
N LEU A 278 -0.99 -5.15 -11.19
CA LEU A 278 0.28 -5.86 -11.45
C LEU A 278 0.13 -7.01 -12.43
N GLU A 279 -0.90 -7.84 -12.30
CA GLU A 279 -1.19 -8.94 -13.23
C GLU A 279 -1.44 -8.43 -14.66
N HIS A 280 -2.02 -7.23 -14.80
CA HIS A 280 -2.19 -6.59 -16.12
C HIS A 280 -0.90 -5.94 -16.62
N VAL A 281 -0.33 -4.99 -15.87
CA VAL A 281 0.79 -4.18 -16.34
C VAL A 281 2.03 -5.03 -16.55
N CYS A 282 2.24 -6.10 -15.79
CA CYS A 282 3.40 -6.99 -15.94
C CYS A 282 3.11 -8.23 -16.80
N ALA A 283 2.04 -8.27 -17.60
CA ALA A 283 1.63 -9.46 -18.34
C ALA A 283 2.72 -10.06 -19.27
N GLY A 284 3.62 -9.23 -19.82
CA GLY A 284 4.69 -9.70 -20.69
C GLY A 284 5.92 -10.27 -19.97
N SER A 285 6.24 -9.72 -18.79
CA SER A 285 7.49 -10.04 -18.06
C SER A 285 7.26 -10.92 -16.82
N GLY A 286 6.04 -10.92 -16.29
CA GLY A 286 5.77 -11.35 -14.92
C GLY A 286 6.42 -10.42 -13.88
N TYR A 287 6.14 -10.69 -12.61
CA TYR A 287 6.66 -9.88 -11.51
C TYR A 287 7.03 -10.68 -10.27
N VAL A 288 8.03 -10.20 -9.52
CA VAL A 288 8.37 -10.67 -8.17
C VAL A 288 7.82 -9.64 -7.19
N TYR A 289 6.79 -10.03 -6.45
CA TYR A 289 6.19 -9.17 -5.45
C TYR A 289 7.07 -9.14 -4.21
N SER A 290 7.46 -7.96 -3.72
CA SER A 290 8.26 -7.84 -2.48
C SER A 290 7.68 -6.79 -1.54
N TYR A 291 7.40 -7.14 -0.29
CA TYR A 291 6.72 -6.25 0.67
C TYR A 291 7.43 -6.19 2.02
N ASP A 292 7.35 -5.05 2.71
CA ASP A 292 7.85 -4.88 4.07
C ASP A 292 6.70 -4.57 5.04
N PRO A 293 6.77 -5.06 6.29
CA PRO A 293 5.73 -4.82 7.28
C PRO A 293 5.65 -3.33 7.67
N PRO A 294 4.44 -2.79 7.91
CA PRO A 294 4.21 -1.36 8.17
C PRO A 294 4.53 -0.95 9.62
N ARG A 295 5.72 -1.31 10.12
CA ARG A 295 6.07 -1.20 11.55
C ARG A 295 5.88 0.21 12.12
N ILE A 296 6.33 1.24 11.42
CA ILE A 296 6.23 2.63 11.88
C ILE A 296 4.78 3.12 11.94
N PHE A 297 3.89 2.54 11.13
CA PHE A 297 2.47 2.91 11.07
C PHE A 297 1.59 2.11 12.02
N ALA A 298 2.13 1.14 12.74
CA ALA A 298 1.38 0.30 13.68
C ALA A 298 1.54 0.74 15.16
N GLN A 299 1.93 1.99 15.43
CA GLN A 299 2.31 2.44 16.80
C GLN A 299 1.16 2.43 17.81
N MET A 300 -0.08 2.56 17.35
CA MET A 300 -1.28 2.46 18.18
C MET A 300 -1.79 1.01 18.36
N LEU A 301 -1.15 0.04 17.70
CA LEU A 301 -1.42 -1.39 17.86
C LEU A 301 -0.36 -2.04 18.76
N GLU A 302 -0.58 -3.27 19.23
CA GLU A 302 0.47 -4.03 19.92
C GLU A 302 1.69 -4.31 19.02
N GLY A 303 1.49 -4.36 17.70
CA GLY A 303 2.54 -4.47 16.67
C GLY A 303 1.97 -4.57 15.25
N PRO A 304 2.82 -4.64 14.20
CA PRO A 304 2.37 -4.79 12.82
C PRO A 304 1.78 -6.17 12.50
N GLU A 305 1.91 -7.15 13.41
CA GLU A 305 1.55 -8.54 13.19
C GLU A 305 0.08 -8.71 12.78
N ILE A 306 -0.86 -8.02 13.42
CA ILE A 306 -2.29 -8.14 13.06
C ILE A 306 -2.57 -7.64 11.63
N ILE A 307 -1.91 -6.57 11.19
CA ILE A 307 -2.00 -6.05 9.82
C ILE A 307 -1.41 -7.08 8.83
N ASN A 308 -0.25 -7.67 9.17
CA ASN A 308 0.38 -8.70 8.34
C ASN A 308 -0.52 -9.95 8.21
N ARG A 309 -1.19 -10.36 9.29
CA ARG A 309 -2.17 -11.46 9.27
C ARG A 309 -3.40 -11.10 8.44
N CYS A 310 -3.89 -9.86 8.49
CA CYS A 310 -4.96 -9.40 7.61
C CYS A 310 -4.56 -9.51 6.13
N LEU A 311 -3.33 -9.14 5.77
CA LEU A 311 -2.79 -9.32 4.42
C LEU A 311 -2.75 -10.81 4.02
N ALA A 312 -2.27 -11.69 4.89
CA ALA A 312 -2.23 -13.13 4.60
C ALA A 312 -3.65 -13.73 4.44
N ALA A 313 -4.58 -13.36 5.32
CA ALA A 313 -5.98 -13.78 5.23
C ALA A 313 -6.65 -13.24 3.95
N ALA A 314 -6.33 -12.00 3.55
CA ALA A 314 -6.83 -11.41 2.32
C ALA A 314 -6.28 -12.09 1.06
N LEU A 315 -5.00 -12.48 1.03
CA LEU A 315 -4.45 -13.32 -0.05
C LEU A 315 -5.20 -14.64 -0.15
N ARG A 316 -5.52 -15.28 0.99
CA ARG A 316 -6.32 -16.50 1.01
C ARG A 316 -7.73 -16.27 0.48
N ALA A 317 -8.38 -15.18 0.87
CA ALA A 317 -9.71 -14.82 0.37
C ALA A 317 -9.73 -14.62 -1.15
N LEU A 318 -8.69 -13.97 -1.71
CA LEU A 318 -8.52 -13.86 -3.17
C LEU A 318 -8.32 -15.24 -3.81
N ALA A 319 -7.49 -16.10 -3.23
CA ALA A 319 -7.26 -17.45 -3.73
C ALA A 319 -8.55 -18.27 -3.81
N ASP A 320 -9.32 -18.29 -2.72
CA ASP A 320 -10.58 -19.04 -2.61
C ASP A 320 -11.67 -18.49 -3.55
N SER A 321 -11.56 -17.23 -3.97
CA SER A 321 -12.49 -16.62 -4.93
C SER A 321 -12.30 -17.09 -6.39
N GLY A 322 -11.18 -17.77 -6.67
CA GLY A 322 -10.77 -18.11 -8.04
C GLY A 322 -9.88 -17.07 -8.71
N ALA A 323 -9.27 -16.14 -7.95
CA ALA A 323 -8.24 -15.26 -8.50
C ALA A 323 -7.07 -16.09 -9.07
N SER A 324 -6.54 -15.67 -10.22
CA SER A 324 -5.34 -16.26 -10.81
C SER A 324 -4.21 -15.25 -10.75
N PHE A 325 -3.06 -15.69 -10.23
CA PHE A 325 -1.81 -14.92 -10.23
C PHE A 325 -0.86 -15.50 -11.28
N SER A 326 -1.26 -15.43 -12.55
CA SER A 326 -0.56 -16.07 -13.67
C SER A 326 0.81 -15.42 -13.95
N ASN A 327 0.95 -14.15 -13.61
CA ASN A 327 2.13 -13.34 -13.87
C ASN A 327 3.02 -13.17 -12.64
N MET A 328 2.52 -13.43 -11.43
CA MET A 328 3.35 -13.50 -10.22
C MET A 328 4.35 -14.67 -10.29
N ARG A 329 5.64 -14.35 -10.22
CA ARG A 329 6.76 -15.30 -10.29
C ARG A 329 7.36 -15.65 -8.93
N GLY A 330 7.00 -14.87 -7.92
CA GLY A 330 7.52 -15.00 -6.56
C GLY A 330 6.89 -13.99 -5.62
N PHE A 331 6.78 -14.38 -4.36
CA PHE A 331 6.31 -13.52 -3.27
C PHE A 331 7.38 -13.46 -2.18
N ALA A 332 7.86 -12.27 -1.89
CA ALA A 332 8.92 -12.04 -0.92
C ALA A 332 8.44 -11.08 0.17
N PHE A 333 8.70 -11.40 1.44
CA PHE A 333 8.23 -10.57 2.56
C PHE A 333 9.33 -10.32 3.59
N GLY A 334 9.46 -9.07 4.06
CA GLY A 334 10.37 -8.70 5.13
C GLY A 334 9.91 -9.24 6.49
N ASP A 335 10.64 -10.17 7.08
CA ASP A 335 10.28 -10.82 8.35
C ASP A 335 10.86 -10.10 9.59
N PHE A 336 11.51 -8.95 9.39
CA PHE A 336 12.28 -8.28 10.45
C PHE A 336 11.43 -7.80 11.64
N ALA A 337 10.14 -7.50 11.41
CA ALA A 337 9.19 -7.10 12.45
C ALA A 337 8.23 -8.23 12.83
N ASP A 338 8.29 -9.38 12.15
CA ASP A 338 7.34 -10.48 12.31
C ASP A 338 7.95 -11.77 11.77
N ARG A 339 8.65 -12.51 12.63
CA ARG A 339 9.48 -13.66 12.20
C ARG A 339 8.69 -14.84 11.64
N ASN A 340 7.40 -14.94 11.96
CA ASN A 340 6.56 -16.06 11.55
C ASN A 340 5.78 -15.80 10.25
N ILE A 341 5.75 -14.56 9.76
CA ILE A 341 4.87 -14.17 8.65
C ILE A 341 5.08 -14.96 7.37
N VAL A 342 6.34 -15.25 7.01
CA VAL A 342 6.66 -16.02 5.79
C VAL A 342 6.03 -17.41 5.83
N SER A 343 5.97 -18.04 7.01
CA SER A 343 5.29 -19.33 7.19
C SER A 343 3.77 -19.23 7.01
N VAL A 344 3.16 -18.15 7.53
CA VAL A 344 1.73 -17.89 7.37
C VAL A 344 1.38 -17.62 5.90
N LEU A 345 2.18 -16.80 5.20
CA LEU A 345 2.01 -16.48 3.79
C LEU A 345 2.14 -17.70 2.88
N ARG A 346 3.05 -18.64 3.20
CA ARG A 346 3.13 -19.94 2.51
C ARG A 346 1.84 -20.73 2.58
N LYS A 347 1.15 -20.70 3.72
CA LYS A 347 -0.16 -21.36 3.88
C LYS A 347 -1.24 -20.61 3.09
N ALA A 348 -1.26 -19.28 3.15
CA ALA A 348 -2.20 -18.44 2.41
C ALA A 348 -2.13 -18.65 0.90
N LEU A 349 -0.92 -18.76 0.35
CA LEU A 349 -0.67 -18.96 -1.07
C LEU A 349 -0.51 -20.43 -1.47
N SER A 350 -0.80 -21.38 -0.58
CA SER A 350 -0.63 -22.81 -0.84
C SER A 350 -1.47 -23.34 -2.01
N ALA A 351 -2.56 -22.65 -2.37
CA ALA A 351 -3.35 -22.93 -3.57
C ALA A 351 -2.56 -22.68 -4.88
N PHE A 352 -1.54 -21.83 -4.86
CA PHE A 352 -0.69 -21.48 -6.00
C PHE A 352 0.69 -22.15 -5.89
N LYS A 353 0.76 -23.43 -6.26
CA LYS A 353 1.96 -24.28 -6.09
C LYS A 353 3.22 -23.73 -6.77
N ASP A 354 3.06 -22.92 -7.81
CA ASP A 354 4.17 -22.38 -8.62
C ASP A 354 4.70 -21.03 -8.12
N ILE A 355 4.11 -20.46 -7.05
CA ILE A 355 4.53 -19.17 -6.48
C ILE A 355 5.40 -19.41 -5.25
N PRO A 356 6.75 -19.36 -5.37
CA PRO A 356 7.63 -19.46 -4.22
C PRO A 356 7.43 -18.28 -3.27
N VAL A 357 7.24 -18.59 -1.98
CA VAL A 357 7.13 -17.61 -0.90
C VAL A 357 8.39 -17.65 -0.03
N ILE A 358 9.14 -16.55 -0.01
CA ILE A 358 10.48 -16.46 0.61
C ILE A 358 10.63 -15.23 1.51
N PRO A 359 11.58 -15.23 2.46
CA PRO A 359 12.07 -14.01 3.09
C PRO A 359 12.59 -13.02 2.06
N LYS A 360 12.31 -11.72 2.23
CA LYS A 360 12.75 -10.67 1.28
C LYS A 360 14.26 -10.57 1.14
N ASN A 361 15.02 -10.81 2.22
CA ASN A 361 16.49 -10.79 2.17
C ASN A 361 17.07 -11.83 1.19
N ASP A 362 16.34 -12.92 0.92
CA ASP A 362 16.78 -13.98 0.01
C ASP A 362 16.72 -13.53 -1.47
N LEU A 363 16.07 -12.40 -1.79
CA LEU A 363 16.13 -11.78 -3.11
C LEU A 363 17.48 -11.06 -3.37
N PHE A 364 18.26 -10.82 -2.33
CA PHE A 364 19.48 -10.03 -2.37
C PHE A 364 20.73 -10.84 -1.92
N PRO A 365 21.00 -12.03 -2.50
CA PRO A 365 22.11 -12.88 -2.06
C PRO A 365 23.47 -12.49 -2.70
N GLY A 366 23.49 -11.50 -3.60
CA GLY A 366 24.70 -11.10 -4.31
C GLY A 366 25.74 -10.43 -3.40
N PRO A 367 26.98 -10.21 -3.90
CA PRO A 367 27.95 -9.39 -3.20
C PRO A 367 27.33 -8.06 -2.80
N GLU A 368 27.57 -7.67 -1.55
CA GLU A 368 26.99 -6.47 -0.95
C GLU A 368 25.45 -6.41 -0.95
N TYR A 369 24.74 -7.55 -0.93
CA TYR A 369 23.26 -7.57 -0.88
C TYR A 369 22.60 -7.01 -2.17
N THR A 370 23.18 -7.32 -3.32
CA THR A 370 22.61 -6.96 -4.62
C THR A 370 21.52 -7.94 -5.06
N TYR A 371 20.51 -7.43 -5.77
CA TYR A 371 19.38 -8.23 -6.25
C TYR A 371 19.86 -9.30 -7.24
N LYS A 372 19.51 -10.55 -6.93
CA LYS A 372 19.74 -11.69 -7.79
C LYS A 372 18.59 -12.67 -7.61
N PRO A 373 17.77 -12.93 -8.64
CA PRO A 373 16.60 -13.79 -8.51
C PRO A 373 17.03 -15.19 -8.01
N PRO A 374 16.48 -15.68 -6.88
CA PRO A 374 16.93 -16.91 -6.23
C PRO A 374 16.44 -18.18 -6.94
N SER A 375 15.42 -18.09 -7.80
CA SER A 375 14.89 -19.22 -8.57
C SER A 375 14.78 -18.88 -10.07
N PRO A 376 14.80 -19.90 -10.95
CA PRO A 376 14.55 -19.72 -12.38
C PRO A 376 13.19 -19.09 -12.69
N SER A 377 12.15 -19.37 -11.88
CA SER A 377 10.81 -18.80 -12.08
C SER A 377 10.80 -17.27 -11.96
N MET A 378 11.65 -16.71 -11.10
CA MET A 378 11.80 -15.27 -10.86
C MET A 378 12.72 -14.59 -11.88
N ALA A 379 13.49 -15.34 -12.66
CA ALA A 379 14.41 -14.77 -13.62
C ALA A 379 13.66 -14.11 -14.78
N GLY A 380 14.07 -12.89 -15.13
CA GLY A 380 13.43 -12.11 -16.21
C GLY A 380 12.18 -11.33 -15.79
N ALA A 381 11.67 -11.53 -14.58
CA ALA A 381 10.54 -10.79 -14.04
C ALA A 381 10.93 -9.37 -13.61
N LEU A 382 9.92 -8.50 -13.47
CA LEU A 382 10.05 -7.20 -12.84
C LEU A 382 9.94 -7.32 -11.32
N LEU A 383 10.90 -6.79 -10.58
CA LEU A 383 10.86 -6.67 -9.14
C LEU A 383 9.92 -5.53 -8.76
N VAL A 384 8.92 -5.83 -7.94
CA VAL A 384 8.04 -4.84 -7.34
C VAL A 384 8.65 -4.37 -6.03
N LEU A 385 8.99 -3.09 -5.96
CA LEU A 385 9.39 -2.40 -4.74
C LEU A 385 8.17 -1.69 -4.15
N HIS A 386 8.08 -1.66 -2.83
CA HIS A 386 7.09 -0.85 -2.14
C HIS A 386 7.80 0.30 -1.45
N ASN A 387 7.19 1.48 -1.52
CA ASN A 387 7.49 2.52 -0.56
C ASN A 387 6.92 2.09 0.81
N ASN A 388 7.40 2.71 1.88
CA ASN A 388 6.83 2.48 3.21
C ASN A 388 6.27 3.82 3.67
N SER A 389 5.17 4.22 3.03
CA SER A 389 4.65 5.58 3.09
C SER A 389 3.27 5.64 3.73
N ASP A 390 3.11 6.66 4.53
CA ASP A 390 1.84 7.24 4.96
C ASP A 390 1.65 8.64 4.35
N GLY A 391 2.70 9.20 3.75
CA GLY A 391 2.78 10.57 3.24
C GLY A 391 2.34 10.71 1.80
N PHE A 392 1.50 9.82 1.28
CA PHE A 392 0.91 9.96 -0.07
C PHE A 392 1.95 9.91 -1.20
N GLY A 393 3.06 9.20 -1.01
CA GLY A 393 4.18 9.17 -1.96
C GLY A 393 4.96 10.49 -2.01
N GLN A 394 4.71 11.41 -1.07
CA GLN A 394 5.41 12.69 -1.00
C GLN A 394 6.90 12.56 -0.76
N ASN A 395 7.27 11.70 0.19
CA ASN A 395 8.64 11.61 0.67
C ASN A 395 9.58 11.20 -0.47
N ILE A 396 9.04 10.52 -1.49
CA ILE A 396 9.72 10.23 -2.75
C ILE A 396 10.06 11.53 -3.50
N GLU A 397 9.13 12.49 -3.57
CA GLU A 397 9.32 13.79 -4.23
C GLU A 397 10.33 14.68 -3.48
N THR A 398 10.24 14.77 -2.14
CA THR A 398 10.90 15.86 -1.39
C THR A 398 11.96 15.47 -0.37
N GLU A 399 11.95 14.25 0.20
CA GLU A 399 12.92 13.92 1.26
C GLU A 399 14.30 13.59 0.68
N GLY A 400 15.36 14.14 1.27
CA GLY A 400 16.73 13.81 0.88
C GLY A 400 17.14 12.37 1.22
N PRO A 401 18.29 11.92 0.70
CA PRO A 401 18.83 10.60 1.03
C PRO A 401 19.25 10.56 2.51
N GLY A 402 18.79 9.55 3.24
CA GLY A 402 19.15 9.31 4.66
C GLY A 402 18.01 9.45 5.67
N GLY A 403 16.84 9.96 5.28
CA GLY A 403 15.68 10.10 6.17
C GLY A 403 14.84 8.82 6.28
N SER A 404 14.28 8.37 5.15
CA SER A 404 13.32 7.26 5.06
C SER A 404 13.61 6.37 3.86
N LEU A 405 12.92 5.22 3.77
CA LEU A 405 12.93 4.39 2.56
C LEU A 405 12.46 5.19 1.34
N ASP A 406 11.40 5.97 1.48
CA ASP A 406 10.84 6.81 0.42
C ASP A 406 11.84 7.87 -0.05
N GLY A 407 12.54 8.53 0.87
CA GLY A 407 13.60 9.49 0.55
C GLY A 407 14.75 8.84 -0.22
N GLN A 408 15.10 7.59 0.12
CA GLN A 408 16.09 6.82 -0.64
C GLN A 408 15.60 6.42 -2.03
N ILE A 409 14.39 5.87 -2.15
CA ILE A 409 13.78 5.54 -3.44
C ILE A 409 13.75 6.79 -4.31
N GLY A 410 13.23 7.90 -3.77
CA GLY A 410 13.10 9.15 -4.49
C GLY A 410 14.43 9.76 -4.93
N SER A 411 15.48 9.67 -4.12
CA SER A 411 16.79 10.28 -4.40
C SER A 411 17.61 9.49 -5.42
N PHE A 412 17.46 8.16 -5.42
CA PHE A 412 18.25 7.23 -6.23
C PHE A 412 17.43 6.57 -7.35
N SER A 413 16.34 7.19 -7.80
CA SER A 413 15.58 6.69 -8.93
C SER A 413 14.85 7.78 -9.70
N SER A 414 14.15 7.37 -10.76
CA SER A 414 13.19 8.21 -11.50
C SER A 414 11.85 8.40 -10.76
N ALA A 415 11.67 7.83 -9.56
CA ALA A 415 10.39 7.77 -8.87
C ALA A 415 9.73 9.13 -8.63
N ALA A 416 10.52 10.09 -8.18
CA ALA A 416 10.07 11.44 -7.88
C ALA A 416 9.49 12.13 -9.11
N ALA A 417 10.04 11.85 -10.30
CA ALA A 417 9.58 12.38 -11.56
C ALA A 417 8.29 11.70 -12.03
N SER A 418 8.26 10.37 -12.03
CA SER A 418 7.07 9.60 -12.44
C SER A 418 5.84 9.93 -11.60
N LEU A 419 6.01 10.06 -10.27
CA LEU A 419 4.91 10.30 -9.33
C LEU A 419 4.72 11.77 -8.96
N HIS A 420 5.46 12.70 -9.59
CA HIS A 420 5.44 14.10 -9.24
C HIS A 420 4.03 14.68 -9.35
N ARG A 421 3.54 15.39 -8.34
CA ARG A 421 2.18 15.96 -8.34
C ARG A 421 1.84 16.87 -9.52
N LYS A 422 2.87 17.51 -10.12
CA LYS A 422 2.75 18.37 -11.32
C LYS A 422 3.03 17.64 -12.63
N HIS A 423 3.25 16.33 -12.60
CA HIS A 423 3.41 15.55 -13.81
C HIS A 423 2.09 15.64 -14.61
N PRO A 424 2.13 16.08 -15.88
CA PRO A 424 0.92 16.36 -16.65
C PRO A 424 0.08 15.10 -16.83
N HIS A 425 0.74 13.95 -17.03
CA HIS A 425 0.10 12.66 -17.30
C HIS A 425 -0.05 11.77 -16.04
N LEU A 426 0.04 12.33 -14.84
CA LEU A 426 0.03 11.53 -13.59
C LEU A 426 -1.24 10.68 -13.44
N VAL A 427 -2.38 11.20 -13.90
CA VAL A 427 -3.72 10.65 -13.68
C VAL A 427 -4.38 10.18 -14.97
N ASP A 428 -3.60 9.99 -16.05
CA ASP A 428 -4.13 9.62 -17.37
C ASP A 428 -4.65 8.17 -17.39
N HIS A 429 -4.21 7.32 -16.47
CA HIS A 429 -4.59 5.90 -16.39
C HIS A 429 -5.06 5.51 -14.99
N ILE A 430 -6.31 5.85 -14.67
CA ILE A 430 -7.00 5.41 -13.44
C ILE A 430 -7.85 4.18 -13.77
N VAL A 431 -7.71 3.10 -13.00
CA VAL A 431 -8.36 1.79 -13.22
C VAL A 431 -8.99 1.20 -11.97
#